data_AF-A0A0A8WVK6-F1
#
_entry.id   AF-A0A0A8WVK6-F1
#
_cell.length_a   1.000
_cell.length_b   1.000
_cell.length_c   1.000
_cell.angle_alpha   90.00
_cell.angle_beta   90.00
_cell.angle_gamma   90.00
#
_symmetry.space_group_name_H-M   'P 1'
#
loop_
_entity.id
_entity.type
_entity.pdbx_description
1 polymer ?
#
loop_
_entity_poly.entity_id
_entity_poly.type
_entity_poly.pdbx_seq_one_letter_code
_entity_poly.pdbx_strand_id
1 'polypeptide(L)'
;MDPIIQTTNQAVDPVFKFIIGICILLFIVISTVMLVFTFRYHRSRSPKPTSVADGNIWLEILWTFIPTLLVMAMFYYGWAGYLALRNVPGNALEVTATARMWSWSFSYPNAKTSRKMYVPAGRPILVNLVSQDVIHGFYIPAFRVKRDVVPGMKNHVWFIAPQKGSYDLFCSVYCGTEHSKMLATVEAVSEQEFNDWLNQVESHHEKISGRKLLETLGCLGCHSLDGTAGVGPTFKGLWGSKQIVLTNGKERSVIVDEEYVRRSILDPKADIVKGYQPIMPVNSDLRENEIEELVEFIQEIGGHSK
;
A
#
# COMPACT_ATOMS: atom_id res chain seq x y z
N MET A 1 23.55 -20.32 7.92
CA MET A 1 22.64 -19.17 7.91
C MET A 1 23.51 -17.94 8.04
N ASP A 2 23.59 -17.10 7.01
CA ASP A 2 24.40 -15.88 7.09
C ASP A 2 23.92 -15.02 8.27
N PRO A 3 24.80 -14.67 9.22
CA PRO A 3 24.43 -13.96 10.44
C PRO A 3 23.98 -12.50 10.24
N ILE A 4 23.82 -12.06 8.98
CA ILE A 4 23.56 -10.67 8.61
C ILE A 4 22.10 -10.45 8.17
N ILE A 5 21.31 -11.50 7.89
CA ILE A 5 19.94 -11.32 7.41
C ILE A 5 18.93 -11.44 8.56
N GLN A 6 18.80 -10.36 9.33
CA GLN A 6 17.72 -10.21 10.30
C GLN A 6 16.44 -9.83 9.55
N THR A 7 15.37 -10.63 9.72
CA THR A 7 14.06 -10.27 9.16
C THR A 7 13.53 -8.99 9.82
N THR A 8 12.70 -8.22 9.11
CA THR A 8 12.09 -7.01 9.67
C THR A 8 11.36 -7.27 11.00
N ASN A 9 10.68 -8.41 11.13
CA ASN A 9 10.01 -8.81 12.37
C ASN A 9 11.00 -8.93 13.55
N GLN A 10 12.14 -9.58 13.32
CA GLN A 10 13.19 -9.72 14.32
C GLN A 10 13.82 -8.38 14.69
N ALA A 11 13.84 -7.40 13.79
CA ALA A 11 14.37 -6.06 14.05
C ALA A 11 13.35 -5.18 14.82
N VAL A 12 12.07 -5.28 14.50
CA VAL A 12 11.04 -4.36 15.00
C VAL A 12 10.40 -4.84 16.31
N ASP A 13 10.09 -6.13 16.44
CA ASP A 13 9.31 -6.63 17.58
C ASP A 13 10.01 -6.48 18.95
N PRO A 14 11.34 -6.69 19.09
CA PRO A 14 12.02 -6.44 20.36
C PRO A 14 11.96 -4.97 20.79
N VAL A 15 12.10 -4.05 19.82
CA VAL A 15 12.02 -2.62 20.05
C VAL A 15 10.62 -2.24 20.52
N PHE A 16 9.59 -2.77 19.86
CA PHE A 16 8.20 -2.56 20.26
C PHE A 16 7.93 -3.04 21.69
N LYS A 17 8.36 -4.25 22.05
CA LYS A 17 8.23 -4.80 23.41
C LYS A 17 8.97 -3.96 24.45
N PHE A 18 10.18 -3.50 24.14
CA PHE A 18 10.97 -2.62 25.00
C PHE A 18 10.24 -1.30 25.28
N ILE A 19 9.76 -0.62 24.23
CA ILE A 19 9.02 0.65 24.35
C ILE A 19 7.75 0.45 25.16
N ILE A 20 6.95 -0.58 24.86
CA ILE A 20 5.73 -0.87 25.62
C ILE A 20 6.02 -1.13 27.09
N GLY A 21 7.05 -1.92 27.41
CA GLY A 21 7.43 -2.21 28.80
C GLY A 21 7.76 -0.93 29.57
N ILE A 22 8.54 -0.03 28.96
CA ILE A 22 8.85 1.29 29.53
C ILE A 22 7.59 2.14 29.69
N CYS A 23 6.73 2.22 28.67
CA CYS A 23 5.50 3.00 28.73
C CYS A 23 4.58 2.53 29.85
N ILE A 24 4.40 1.21 30.02
CA ILE A 24 3.61 0.64 31.11
C ILE A 24 4.22 0.97 32.47
N LEU A 25 5.54 0.80 32.61
CA LEU A 25 6.24 1.12 33.86
C LEU A 25 6.05 2.60 34.24
N LEU A 26 6.32 3.52 33.32
CA LEU A 26 6.18 4.96 33.55
C LEU A 26 4.73 5.34 33.82
N PHE A 27 3.78 4.76 33.08
CA PHE A 27 2.36 4.98 33.30
C PHE A 27 1.93 4.58 34.71
N ILE A 28 2.35 3.40 35.18
CA ILE A 28 2.05 2.94 36.54
C ILE A 28 2.68 3.87 37.58
N VAL A 29 3.98 4.17 37.46
CA VAL A 29 4.69 5.00 38.44
C VAL A 29 4.08 6.40 38.52
N ILE A 30 3.89 7.07 37.38
CA ILE A 30 3.34 8.44 37.33
C ILE A 30 1.91 8.44 37.86
N SER A 31 1.07 7.51 37.39
CA SER A 31 -0.33 7.44 37.83
C SER A 31 -0.44 7.13 39.32
N THR A 32 0.37 6.20 39.85
CA THR A 32 0.40 5.90 41.29
C THR A 32 0.84 7.10 42.10
N VAL A 33 1.93 7.78 41.72
CA VAL A 33 2.39 8.99 42.43
C VAL A 33 1.32 10.09 42.38
N MET A 34 0.71 10.33 41.20
CA MET A 34 -0.39 11.28 41.07
C MET A 34 -1.57 10.93 41.97
N LEU A 35 -2.05 9.68 41.95
CA LEU A 35 -3.16 9.23 42.79
C LEU A 35 -2.82 9.35 44.29
N VAL A 36 -1.61 8.96 44.68
CA VAL A 36 -1.12 9.13 46.06
C VAL A 36 -1.14 10.61 46.44
N PHE A 37 -0.65 11.50 45.58
CA PHE A 37 -0.61 12.93 45.89
C PHE A 37 -2.01 13.54 45.95
N THR A 38 -2.87 13.23 44.98
CA THR A 38 -4.27 13.67 44.96
C THR A 38 -5.01 13.18 46.20
N PHE A 39 -4.79 11.94 46.65
CA PHE A 39 -5.46 11.39 47.83
C PHE A 39 -4.88 11.91 49.16
N ARG A 40 -3.55 11.90 49.30
CA ARG A 40 -2.83 12.23 50.54
C ARG A 40 -2.81 13.72 50.83
N TYR A 41 -2.67 14.54 49.79
CA TYR A 41 -2.62 16.00 49.88
C TYR A 41 -3.93 16.66 49.43
N HIS A 42 -5.02 15.90 49.30
CA HIS A 42 -6.35 16.45 49.11
C HIS A 42 -6.66 17.50 50.19
N ARG A 43 -7.30 18.61 49.81
CA ARG A 43 -7.59 19.74 50.71
C ARG A 43 -8.35 19.35 51.98
N SER A 44 -9.23 18.34 51.90
CA SER A 44 -9.95 17.84 53.07
C SER A 44 -9.07 17.09 54.08
N ARG A 45 -7.93 16.51 53.63
CA ARG A 45 -6.99 15.76 54.47
C ARG A 45 -5.76 16.58 54.88
N SER A 46 -5.33 17.50 54.01
CA SER A 46 -4.18 18.40 54.25
C SER A 46 -4.61 19.86 54.03
N PRO A 47 -5.30 20.49 55.02
CA PRO A 47 -5.84 21.85 54.86
C PRO A 47 -4.78 22.95 54.81
N LYS A 48 -3.58 22.68 55.36
CA LYS A 48 -2.41 23.56 55.31
C LYS A 48 -1.28 22.87 54.53
N PRO A 49 -0.61 23.56 53.60
CA PRO A 49 0.54 23.00 52.89
C PRO A 49 1.65 22.56 53.86
N THR A 50 2.27 21.42 53.61
CA THR A 50 3.31 20.84 54.49
C THR A 50 4.73 21.31 54.16
N SER A 51 4.97 21.83 52.95
CA SER A 51 6.27 22.32 52.50
C SER A 51 6.11 23.50 51.54
N VAL A 52 7.08 24.41 51.54
CA VAL A 52 7.23 25.55 50.62
C VAL A 52 8.55 25.43 49.85
N ALA A 53 9.06 24.21 49.66
CA ALA A 53 10.32 23.99 48.95
C ALA A 53 10.17 24.35 47.47
N ASP A 54 11.00 25.28 46.99
CA ASP A 54 10.95 25.81 45.63
C ASP A 54 11.74 24.97 44.60
N GLY A 55 12.50 23.96 45.04
CA GLY A 55 13.25 23.09 44.13
C GLY A 55 14.13 22.06 44.82
N ASN A 56 14.64 21.11 44.03
CA ASN A 56 15.65 20.14 44.46
C ASN A 56 16.53 19.76 43.27
N ILE A 57 17.73 20.36 43.22
CA ILE A 57 18.68 20.18 42.12
C ILE A 57 19.04 18.70 41.87
N TRP A 58 19.07 17.86 42.90
CA TRP A 58 19.38 16.44 42.74
C TRP A 58 18.22 15.68 42.08
N LEU A 59 16.99 16.05 42.42
CA LEU A 59 15.80 15.50 41.78
C LEU A 59 15.72 15.97 40.32
N GLU A 60 16.09 17.22 40.06
CA GLU A 60 16.21 17.81 38.72
C GLU A 60 17.22 17.08 37.85
N ILE A 61 18.42 16.82 38.38
CA ILE A 61 19.45 16.03 37.69
C ILE A 61 18.93 14.62 37.41
N LEU A 62 18.30 13.97 38.39
CA LEU A 62 17.80 12.60 38.27
C LEU A 62 16.75 12.47 37.17
N TRP A 63 15.72 13.32 37.16
CA TRP A 63 14.66 13.26 36.16
C TRP A 63 15.08 13.79 34.79
N THR A 64 16.24 14.43 34.67
CA THR A 64 16.78 14.85 33.39
C THR A 64 17.64 13.73 32.80
N PHE A 65 18.54 13.21 33.62
CA PHE A 65 19.51 12.21 33.18
C PHE A 65 18.88 10.86 32.84
N ILE A 66 17.90 10.40 33.63
CA ILE A 66 17.22 9.11 33.37
C ILE A 66 16.49 9.11 32.02
N PRO A 67 15.60 10.07 31.70
CA PRO A 67 14.97 10.15 30.38
C PRO A 67 15.97 10.34 29.24
N THR A 68 17.04 11.12 29.43
CA THR A 68 18.08 11.26 28.41
C THR A 68 18.72 9.91 28.08
N LEU A 69 19.15 9.14 29.08
CA LEU A 69 19.72 7.81 28.84
C LEU A 69 18.72 6.86 28.19
N LEU A 70 17.46 6.91 28.60
CA LEU A 70 16.38 6.10 28.03
C LEU A 70 16.18 6.40 26.54
N VAL A 71 16.11 7.68 26.17
CA VAL A 71 15.99 8.11 24.76
C VAL A 71 17.22 7.71 23.96
N MET A 72 18.43 7.83 24.52
CA MET A 72 19.66 7.39 23.86
C MET A 72 19.67 5.87 23.59
N ALA A 73 19.16 5.07 24.53
CA ALA A 73 19.00 3.63 24.32
C ALA A 73 17.98 3.34 23.21
N MET A 74 16.83 4.01 23.20
CA MET A 74 15.82 3.90 22.14
C MET A 74 16.39 4.27 20.77
N PHE A 75 17.19 5.34 20.69
CA PHE A 75 17.86 5.78 19.47
C PHE A 75 18.77 4.69 18.92
N TYR A 76 19.60 4.06 19.77
CA TYR A 76 20.49 2.98 19.35
C TYR A 76 19.73 1.80 18.72
N TYR A 77 18.66 1.34 19.37
CA TYR A 77 17.82 0.26 18.83
C TYR A 77 17.13 0.65 17.51
N GLY A 78 16.60 1.87 17.43
CA GLY A 78 15.97 2.40 16.22
C GLY A 78 16.96 2.49 15.05
N TRP A 79 18.17 2.96 15.31
CA TRP A 79 19.25 3.04 14.33
C TRP A 79 19.67 1.65 13.82
N ALA A 80 19.88 0.69 14.72
CA ALA A 80 20.24 -0.68 14.32
C ALA A 80 19.14 -1.33 13.46
N GLY A 81 17.87 -1.17 13.83
CA GLY A 81 16.73 -1.64 13.03
C GLY A 81 16.64 -0.95 11.67
N TYR A 82 16.87 0.37 11.62
CA TYR A 82 16.90 1.14 10.38
C TYR A 82 17.96 0.63 9.40
N LEU A 83 19.18 0.34 9.88
CA LEU A 83 20.24 -0.20 9.03
C LEU A 83 19.88 -1.57 8.46
N ALA A 84 19.28 -2.46 9.26
CA ALA A 84 18.79 -3.74 8.77
C ALA A 84 17.78 -3.52 7.63
N LEU A 85 16.77 -2.68 7.84
CA LEU A 85 15.75 -2.34 6.84
C LEU A 85 16.29 -1.69 5.54
N ARG A 86 17.47 -1.08 5.56
CA ARG A 86 18.07 -0.41 4.39
C ARG A 86 19.09 -1.27 3.65
N ASN A 87 19.68 -2.26 4.30
CA ASN A 87 20.70 -3.13 3.71
C ASN A 87 20.04 -4.32 3.00
N VAL A 88 19.80 -4.17 1.69
CA VAL A 88 19.23 -5.22 0.85
C VAL A 88 20.27 -6.33 0.62
N PRO A 89 19.93 -7.62 0.85
CA PRO A 89 20.81 -8.73 0.50
C PRO A 89 21.07 -8.82 -1.01
N GLY A 90 22.32 -9.06 -1.42
CA GLY A 90 22.72 -9.07 -2.83
C GLY A 90 22.11 -10.19 -3.70
N ASN A 91 21.52 -11.23 -3.08
CA ASN A 91 20.87 -12.36 -3.76
C ASN A 91 19.32 -12.24 -3.80
N ALA A 92 18.79 -11.05 -3.50
CA ALA A 92 17.35 -10.83 -3.44
C ALA A 92 16.68 -11.04 -4.80
N LEU A 93 15.53 -11.72 -4.80
CA LEU A 93 14.66 -11.77 -5.98
C LEU A 93 14.03 -10.40 -6.19
N GLU A 94 14.21 -9.83 -7.38
CA GLU A 94 13.60 -8.55 -7.74
C GLU A 94 12.18 -8.73 -8.24
N VAL A 95 11.25 -7.95 -7.67
CA VAL A 95 9.86 -7.84 -8.10
C VAL A 95 9.52 -6.35 -8.21
N THR A 96 8.77 -5.95 -9.23
CA THR A 96 8.26 -4.57 -9.32
C THR A 96 6.78 -4.55 -8.97
N ALA A 97 6.42 -3.85 -7.89
CA ALA A 97 5.03 -3.59 -7.52
C ALA A 97 4.59 -2.23 -8.09
N THR A 98 3.65 -2.29 -9.02
CA THR A 98 3.00 -1.12 -9.62
C THR A 98 1.66 -0.90 -8.95
N ALA A 99 1.48 0.28 -8.36
CA ALA A 99 0.26 0.73 -7.72
C ALA A 99 -0.51 1.68 -8.64
N ARG A 100 -1.83 1.49 -8.70
CA ARG A 100 -2.79 2.40 -9.34
C ARG A 100 -4.11 2.38 -8.55
N MET A 101 -4.96 3.38 -8.73
CA MET A 101 -6.32 3.41 -8.18
C MET A 101 -7.17 2.32 -8.86
N TRP A 102 -7.57 1.22 -8.21
CA TRP A 102 -7.25 0.73 -6.86
C TRP A 102 -6.82 -0.74 -6.92
N SER A 103 -5.73 -0.99 -7.64
CA SER A 103 -5.22 -2.32 -7.90
C SER A 103 -3.68 -2.37 -7.82
N TRP A 104 -3.18 -3.57 -7.59
CA TRP A 104 -1.75 -3.88 -7.60
C TRP A 104 -1.43 -4.79 -8.78
N SER A 105 -0.29 -4.53 -9.39
CA SER A 105 0.32 -5.40 -10.40
C SER A 105 1.77 -5.67 -10.04
N PHE A 106 2.18 -6.93 -10.14
CA PHE A 106 3.51 -7.40 -9.79
C PHE A 106 4.20 -7.95 -11.03
N SER A 107 5.32 -7.35 -11.41
CA SER A 107 6.12 -7.75 -12.57
C SER A 107 7.43 -8.41 -12.14
N TYR A 108 7.80 -9.48 -12.84
CA TYR A 108 8.96 -10.32 -12.56
C TYR A 108 10.02 -10.19 -13.66
N PRO A 109 11.27 -10.62 -13.44
CA PRO A 109 12.37 -10.43 -14.41
C PRO A 109 12.12 -11.06 -15.79
N ASN A 110 11.28 -12.10 -15.89
CA ASN A 110 10.88 -12.73 -17.15
C ASN A 110 9.69 -12.03 -17.84
N ALA A 111 9.37 -10.80 -17.45
CA ALA A 111 8.22 -10.03 -17.90
C ALA A 111 6.84 -10.62 -17.55
N LYS A 112 6.76 -11.69 -16.76
CA LYS A 112 5.49 -12.19 -16.23
C LYS A 112 4.87 -11.14 -15.30
N THR A 113 3.56 -10.96 -15.39
CA THR A 113 2.79 -10.08 -14.51
C THR A 113 1.75 -10.87 -13.72
N SER A 114 1.35 -10.34 -12.56
CA SER A 114 0.35 -10.97 -11.69
C SER A 114 -0.32 -9.95 -10.80
N ARG A 115 -1.57 -10.23 -10.41
CA ARG A 115 -2.32 -9.44 -9.41
C ARG A 115 -2.01 -9.84 -7.97
N LYS A 116 -1.38 -11.01 -7.79
CA LYS A 116 -0.86 -11.50 -6.51
C LYS A 116 0.67 -11.57 -6.57
N MET A 117 1.34 -11.28 -5.47
CA MET A 117 2.79 -11.33 -5.41
C MET A 117 3.25 -12.72 -4.99
N TYR A 118 3.68 -13.55 -5.93
CA TYR A 118 4.26 -14.86 -5.65
C TYR A 118 5.74 -14.69 -5.29
N VAL A 119 6.17 -15.31 -4.19
CA VAL A 119 7.56 -15.26 -3.73
C VAL A 119 8.00 -16.62 -3.18
N PRO A 120 9.27 -17.02 -3.35
CA PRO A 120 9.80 -18.19 -2.66
C PRO A 120 10.00 -17.89 -1.17
N ALA A 121 9.42 -18.73 -0.30
CA ALA A 121 9.60 -18.63 1.15
C ALA A 121 11.08 -18.84 1.54
N GLY A 122 11.55 -18.09 2.53
CA GLY A 122 12.92 -18.15 3.05
C GLY A 122 13.95 -17.37 2.22
N ARG A 123 13.57 -16.79 1.08
CA ARG A 123 14.47 -16.00 0.22
C ARG A 123 14.27 -14.50 0.43
N PRO A 124 15.33 -13.68 0.37
CA PRO A 124 15.20 -12.23 0.32
C PRO A 124 14.48 -11.78 -0.96
N ILE A 125 13.52 -10.88 -0.82
CA ILE A 125 12.75 -10.29 -1.92
C ILE A 125 12.99 -8.78 -1.89
N LEU A 126 13.44 -8.21 -3.01
CA LEU A 126 13.52 -6.77 -3.23
C LEU A 126 12.31 -6.36 -4.06
N VAL A 127 11.47 -5.50 -3.51
CA VAL A 127 10.30 -4.95 -4.21
C VAL A 127 10.55 -3.51 -4.60
N ASN A 128 10.67 -3.25 -5.89
CA ASN A 128 10.68 -1.92 -6.47
C ASN A 128 9.26 -1.37 -6.49
N LEU A 129 9.06 -0.16 -5.98
CA LEU A 129 7.74 0.44 -5.80
C LEU A 129 7.52 1.55 -6.83
N VAL A 130 6.46 1.41 -7.62
CA VAL A 130 6.09 2.37 -8.68
C VAL A 130 4.62 2.76 -8.50
N SER A 131 4.31 4.05 -8.52
CA SER A 131 2.93 4.54 -8.62
C SER A 131 2.70 5.18 -9.97
N GLN A 132 1.54 4.89 -10.59
CA GLN A 132 1.13 5.45 -11.87
C GLN A 132 0.25 6.71 -11.74
N ASP A 133 -0.27 6.99 -10.54
CA ASP A 133 -1.25 8.07 -10.33
C ASP A 133 -0.98 8.89 -9.05
N VAL A 134 -1.42 8.43 -7.88
CA VAL A 134 -1.38 9.12 -6.59
C VAL A 134 -0.46 8.39 -5.61
N ILE A 135 -0.30 8.92 -4.40
CA ILE A 135 0.47 8.23 -3.36
C ILE A 135 -0.34 7.02 -2.88
N HIS A 136 0.31 5.87 -2.84
CA HIS A 136 -0.20 4.65 -2.19
C HIS A 136 0.72 4.24 -1.05
N GLY A 137 0.32 3.27 -0.24
CA GLY A 137 1.18 2.73 0.81
C GLY A 137 1.31 1.23 0.70
N PHE A 138 2.47 0.71 0.32
CA PHE A 138 2.73 -0.74 0.32
C PHE A 138 2.89 -1.22 1.76
N TYR A 139 1.98 -2.07 2.25
CA TYR A 139 2.05 -2.57 3.62
C TYR A 139 1.74 -4.06 3.72
N ILE A 140 2.69 -4.83 4.25
CA ILE A 140 2.52 -6.24 4.62
C ILE A 140 2.63 -6.35 6.15
N PRO A 141 1.51 -6.36 6.90
CA PRO A 141 1.54 -6.35 8.36
C PRO A 141 2.26 -7.55 8.97
N ALA A 142 2.15 -8.72 8.34
CA ALA A 142 2.81 -9.94 8.79
C ALA A 142 4.34 -9.81 8.82
N PHE A 143 4.91 -8.92 8.00
CA PHE A 143 6.35 -8.70 7.89
C PHE A 143 6.79 -7.34 8.46
N ARG A 144 5.88 -6.53 9.00
CA ARG A 144 6.14 -5.16 9.47
C ARG A 144 6.84 -4.27 8.44
N VAL A 145 6.58 -4.54 7.17
CA VAL A 145 7.17 -3.82 6.03
C VAL A 145 6.12 -2.85 5.50
N LYS A 146 6.36 -1.55 5.72
CA LYS A 146 5.51 -0.47 5.23
C LYS A 146 6.36 0.57 4.52
N ARG A 147 5.93 1.02 3.33
CA ARG A 147 6.57 2.10 2.60
C ARG A 147 5.61 2.77 1.63
N ASP A 148 5.70 4.09 1.54
CA ASP A 148 4.87 4.86 0.60
C ASP A 148 5.37 4.66 -0.83
N VAL A 149 4.43 4.47 -1.74
CA VAL A 149 4.64 4.39 -3.18
C VAL A 149 4.30 5.75 -3.75
N VAL A 150 5.31 6.54 -4.07
CA VAL A 150 5.13 7.95 -4.47
C VAL A 150 5.39 8.11 -5.97
N PRO A 151 4.46 8.71 -6.73
CA PRO A 151 4.65 8.98 -8.16
C PRO A 151 5.96 9.71 -8.45
N GLY A 152 6.72 9.25 -9.43
CA GLY A 152 7.99 9.86 -9.85
C GLY A 152 9.19 9.63 -8.92
N MET A 153 9.01 8.99 -7.75
CA MET A 153 10.12 8.65 -6.86
C MET A 153 10.46 7.16 -6.93
N LYS A 154 11.75 6.85 -7.12
CA LYS A 154 12.25 5.48 -6.97
C LYS A 154 12.26 5.10 -5.50
N ASN A 155 11.48 4.10 -5.14
CA ASN A 155 11.43 3.58 -3.78
C ASN A 155 11.46 2.06 -3.80
N HIS A 156 11.90 1.46 -2.70
CA HIS A 156 11.92 0.01 -2.55
C HIS A 156 11.65 -0.40 -1.11
N VAL A 157 11.25 -1.64 -0.96
CA VAL A 157 11.29 -2.39 0.30
C VAL A 157 11.97 -3.71 0.06
N TRP A 158 12.47 -4.32 1.13
CA TRP A 158 12.90 -5.70 1.07
C TRP A 158 12.35 -6.47 2.27
N PHE A 159 12.13 -7.77 2.11
CA PHE A 159 11.66 -8.66 3.18
C PHE A 159 12.03 -10.11 2.90
N ILE A 160 11.77 -10.98 3.88
CA ILE A 160 11.75 -12.43 3.73
C ILE A 160 10.41 -12.92 4.24
N ALA A 161 9.71 -13.73 3.44
CA ALA A 161 8.57 -14.50 3.91
C ALA A 161 9.09 -15.78 4.60
N PRO A 162 9.01 -15.90 5.93
CA PRO A 162 9.70 -16.98 6.66
C PRO A 162 9.06 -18.35 6.45
N GLN A 163 7.76 -18.39 6.15
CA GLN A 163 6.98 -19.61 5.99
C GLN A 163 6.12 -19.50 4.74
N LYS A 164 5.72 -20.66 4.20
CA LYS A 164 4.72 -20.70 3.14
C LYS A 164 3.37 -20.20 3.67
N GLY A 165 2.63 -19.51 2.82
CA GLY A 165 1.31 -18.98 3.17
C GLY A 165 0.88 -17.81 2.31
N SER A 166 -0.37 -17.40 2.48
CA SER A 166 -0.92 -16.19 1.89
C SER A 166 -0.94 -15.09 2.94
N TYR A 167 -0.31 -13.96 2.63
CA TYR A 167 -0.19 -12.81 3.53
C TYR A 167 -0.84 -11.58 2.91
N ASP A 168 -1.66 -10.88 3.67
CA ASP A 168 -2.36 -9.70 3.17
C ASP A 168 -1.40 -8.55 2.85
N LEU A 169 -1.67 -7.88 1.72
CA LEU A 169 -1.04 -6.66 1.29
C LEU A 169 -2.09 -5.56 1.17
N PHE A 170 -1.90 -4.49 1.94
CA PHE A 170 -2.84 -3.37 2.02
C PHE A 170 -2.27 -2.11 1.38
N CYS A 171 -3.12 -1.30 0.77
CA CYS A 171 -2.84 0.11 0.62
C CYS A 171 -2.96 0.83 1.98
N SER A 172 -1.90 1.47 2.44
CA SER A 172 -1.84 2.08 3.79
C SER A 172 -1.72 3.61 3.80
N VAL A 173 -1.97 4.23 2.65
CA VAL A 173 -2.11 5.68 2.44
C VAL A 173 -3.40 5.91 1.66
N TYR A 174 -4.24 6.84 2.13
CA TYR A 174 -5.51 7.13 1.47
C TYR A 174 -5.30 7.57 0.02
N CYS A 175 -5.80 6.76 -0.92
CA CYS A 175 -5.58 6.93 -2.36
C CYS A 175 -6.89 7.12 -3.15
N GLY A 176 -8.00 7.44 -2.48
CA GLY A 176 -9.29 7.74 -3.11
C GLY A 176 -10.47 6.89 -2.62
N THR A 177 -11.58 6.93 -3.35
CA THR A 177 -12.87 6.34 -2.96
C THR A 177 -12.81 4.85 -2.63
N GLU A 178 -12.05 4.06 -3.40
CA GLU A 178 -11.92 2.61 -3.18
C GLU A 178 -10.62 2.24 -2.45
N HIS A 179 -10.03 3.17 -1.68
CA HIS A 179 -8.81 2.94 -0.90
C HIS A 179 -8.89 1.66 -0.05
N SER A 180 -10.01 1.42 0.63
CA SER A 180 -10.20 0.25 1.50
C SER A 180 -10.32 -1.07 0.73
N LYS A 181 -10.57 -1.03 -0.58
CA LYS A 181 -10.66 -2.21 -1.45
C LYS A 181 -9.37 -2.49 -2.21
N MET A 182 -8.37 -1.62 -2.08
CA MET A 182 -7.05 -1.78 -2.70
C MET A 182 -6.20 -2.81 -1.95
N LEU A 183 -6.57 -4.08 -2.13
CA LEU A 183 -6.00 -5.24 -1.46
C LEU A 183 -5.29 -6.15 -2.46
N ALA A 184 -4.24 -6.83 -2.02
CA ALA A 184 -3.62 -7.95 -2.72
C ALA A 184 -3.07 -8.95 -1.70
N THR A 185 -2.47 -10.04 -2.17
CA THR A 185 -1.81 -11.02 -1.32
C THR A 185 -0.38 -11.28 -1.77
N VAL A 186 0.48 -11.59 -0.80
CA VAL A 186 1.79 -12.18 -0.99
C VAL A 186 1.67 -13.69 -0.80
N GLU A 187 1.79 -14.43 -1.89
CA GLU A 187 1.73 -15.89 -1.92
C GLU A 187 3.16 -16.44 -1.77
N ALA A 188 3.54 -16.75 -0.52
CA ALA A 188 4.81 -17.38 -0.23
C ALA A 188 4.72 -18.90 -0.49
N VAL A 189 5.43 -19.36 -1.50
CA VAL A 189 5.41 -20.76 -1.97
C VAL A 189 6.81 -21.39 -1.87
N SER A 190 6.94 -22.69 -2.16
CA SER A 190 8.29 -23.28 -2.32
C SER A 190 9.00 -22.72 -3.53
N GLU A 191 10.32 -22.84 -3.54
CA GLU A 191 11.14 -22.48 -4.70
C GLU A 191 10.74 -23.25 -5.96
N GLN A 192 10.39 -24.53 -5.84
CA GLN A 192 9.88 -25.33 -6.95
C GLN A 192 8.54 -24.78 -7.47
N GLU A 193 7.55 -24.60 -6.59
CA GLU A 193 6.23 -24.04 -6.97
C GLU A 193 6.37 -22.64 -7.60
N PHE A 194 7.28 -21.81 -7.07
CA PHE A 194 7.57 -20.49 -7.62
C PHE A 194 8.15 -20.59 -9.04
N ASN A 195 9.13 -21.47 -9.25
CA ASN A 195 9.75 -21.64 -10.56
C ASN A 195 8.77 -22.25 -11.57
N ASP A 196 7.97 -23.22 -11.16
CA ASP A 196 6.92 -23.82 -11.99
C ASP A 196 5.89 -22.74 -12.39
N TRP A 197 5.43 -21.96 -11.41
CA TRP A 197 4.55 -20.82 -11.67
C TRP A 197 5.20 -19.79 -12.60
N LEU A 198 6.47 -19.44 -12.39
CA LEU A 198 7.18 -18.43 -13.18
C LEU A 198 7.35 -18.87 -14.65
N ASN A 199 7.65 -20.15 -14.87
CA ASN A 199 7.90 -20.75 -16.18
C ASN A 199 6.64 -21.24 -16.90
N GLN A 200 5.50 -21.33 -16.22
CA GLN A 200 4.25 -21.72 -16.84
C GLN A 200 3.89 -20.72 -17.94
N VAL A 201 3.97 -21.18 -19.19
CA VAL A 201 3.41 -20.51 -20.36
C VAL A 201 1.90 -20.47 -20.15
N GLU A 202 1.33 -19.27 -20.17
CA GLU A 202 -0.07 -19.01 -19.91
C GLU A 202 -1.00 -19.84 -20.82
N SER A 203 -1.39 -21.05 -20.40
CA SER A 203 -2.20 -21.96 -21.24
C SER A 203 -3.63 -22.16 -20.76
N HIS A 204 -3.98 -21.67 -19.56
CA HIS A 204 -5.35 -21.69 -19.05
C HIS A 204 -5.60 -20.46 -18.18
N HIS A 205 -6.13 -19.41 -18.81
CA HIS A 205 -6.73 -18.31 -18.07
C HIS A 205 -8.15 -18.70 -17.71
N GLU A 206 -8.44 -18.72 -16.41
CA GLU A 206 -9.81 -18.72 -15.96
C GLU A 206 -10.50 -17.48 -16.57
N LYS A 207 -11.58 -17.70 -17.31
CA LYS A 207 -12.31 -16.63 -17.98
C LYS A 207 -12.95 -15.73 -16.91
N ILE A 208 -12.33 -14.60 -16.60
CA ILE A 208 -12.86 -13.60 -15.67
C ILE A 208 -13.82 -12.72 -16.46
N SER A 209 -15.06 -12.58 -15.99
CA SER A 209 -16.03 -11.71 -16.67
C SER A 209 -15.57 -10.25 -16.68
N GLY A 210 -15.92 -9.50 -17.73
CA GLY A 210 -15.60 -8.07 -17.86
C GLY A 210 -16.04 -7.24 -16.65
N ARG A 211 -17.22 -7.51 -16.06
CA ARG A 211 -17.65 -6.87 -14.81
C ARG A 211 -16.66 -7.11 -13.67
N LYS A 212 -16.20 -8.36 -13.50
CA LYS A 212 -15.28 -8.69 -12.42
C LYS A 212 -13.90 -8.08 -12.64
N LEU A 213 -13.47 -7.94 -13.90
CA LEU A 213 -12.27 -7.18 -14.24
C LEU A 213 -12.40 -5.69 -13.87
N LEU A 214 -13.53 -5.04 -14.20
CA LEU A 214 -13.76 -3.64 -13.80
C LEU A 214 -13.71 -3.43 -12.28
N GLU A 215 -14.26 -4.37 -11.50
CA GLU A 215 -14.16 -4.36 -10.04
C GLU A 215 -12.72 -4.53 -9.57
N THR A 216 -12.02 -5.54 -10.09
CA THR A 216 -10.68 -5.94 -9.64
C THR A 216 -9.61 -4.91 -10.02
N LEU A 217 -9.80 -4.22 -11.14
CA LEU A 217 -8.90 -3.17 -11.62
C LEU A 217 -9.21 -1.81 -10.98
N GLY A 218 -10.35 -1.69 -10.26
CA GLY A 218 -10.79 -0.46 -9.61
C GLY A 218 -11.49 0.54 -10.54
N CYS A 219 -11.80 0.15 -11.78
CA CYS A 219 -12.47 1.02 -12.76
C CYS A 219 -13.79 1.60 -12.23
N LEU A 220 -14.53 0.80 -11.45
CA LEU A 220 -15.84 1.18 -10.91
C LEU A 220 -15.80 2.27 -9.82
N GLY A 221 -14.63 2.57 -9.25
CA GLY A 221 -14.53 3.71 -8.34
C GLY A 221 -14.49 5.07 -9.05
N CYS A 222 -14.26 5.08 -10.37
CA CYS A 222 -14.28 6.28 -11.22
C CYS A 222 -15.44 6.28 -12.22
N HIS A 223 -15.81 5.12 -12.77
CA HIS A 223 -16.81 4.96 -13.81
C HIS A 223 -18.05 4.23 -13.28
N SER A 224 -19.23 4.85 -13.42
CA SER A 224 -20.49 4.24 -13.00
C SER A 224 -21.09 3.33 -14.08
N LEU A 225 -21.97 2.42 -13.63
CA LEU A 225 -22.76 1.54 -14.50
C LEU A 225 -24.23 1.99 -14.62
N ASP A 226 -24.65 3.00 -13.87
CA ASP A 226 -26.05 3.40 -13.73
C ASP A 226 -26.42 4.69 -14.48
N GLY A 227 -25.41 5.42 -14.99
CA GLY A 227 -25.58 6.70 -15.67
C GLY A 227 -25.14 7.91 -14.84
N THR A 228 -24.78 7.72 -13.57
CA THR A 228 -24.33 8.81 -12.70
C THR A 228 -22.95 9.34 -13.13
N ALA A 229 -22.78 10.66 -13.16
CA ALA A 229 -21.47 11.25 -13.43
C ALA A 229 -20.54 11.05 -12.22
N GLY A 230 -19.32 10.58 -12.48
CA GLY A 230 -18.31 10.34 -11.45
C GLY A 230 -17.01 11.09 -11.72
N VAL A 231 -15.89 10.50 -11.29
CA VAL A 231 -14.54 10.99 -11.62
C VAL A 231 -14.24 10.80 -13.11
N GLY A 232 -14.79 9.74 -13.71
CA GLY A 232 -14.80 9.49 -15.14
C GLY A 232 -16.23 9.42 -15.70
N PRO A 233 -16.38 9.34 -17.03
CA PRO A 233 -17.68 9.16 -17.67
C PRO A 233 -18.33 7.83 -17.28
N THR A 234 -19.66 7.81 -17.19
CA THR A 234 -20.44 6.57 -17.04
C THR A 234 -20.20 5.64 -18.23
N PHE A 235 -20.18 4.32 -17.99
CA PHE A 235 -20.19 3.34 -19.07
C PHE A 235 -21.58 3.21 -19.69
N LYS A 236 -22.65 3.42 -18.93
CA LYS A 236 -24.02 3.32 -19.44
C LYS A 236 -24.29 4.37 -20.53
N GLY A 237 -24.74 3.92 -21.70
CA GLY A 237 -24.99 4.78 -22.85
C GLY A 237 -23.73 5.36 -23.53
N LEU A 238 -22.54 4.88 -23.16
CA LEU A 238 -21.28 5.39 -23.72
C LEU A 238 -21.04 4.87 -25.14
N TRP A 239 -21.38 3.61 -25.42
CA TRP A 239 -21.06 2.96 -26.68
C TRP A 239 -21.85 3.54 -27.85
N GLY A 240 -21.17 3.87 -28.95
CA GLY A 240 -21.76 4.55 -30.10
C GLY A 240 -22.11 6.02 -29.86
N SER A 241 -21.91 6.54 -28.64
CA SER A 241 -22.15 7.95 -28.34
C SER A 241 -21.07 8.84 -28.97
N LYS A 242 -21.44 10.10 -29.23
CA LYS A 242 -20.50 11.11 -29.72
C LYS A 242 -19.88 11.83 -28.54
N GLN A 243 -18.57 11.68 -28.35
CA GLN A 243 -17.80 12.36 -27.32
C GLN A 243 -16.95 13.48 -27.92
N ILE A 244 -16.76 14.56 -27.15
CA ILE A 244 -15.76 15.59 -27.46
C ILE A 244 -14.56 15.30 -26.58
N VAL A 245 -13.41 15.06 -27.19
CA VAL A 245 -12.15 14.76 -26.48
C VAL A 245 -11.09 15.78 -26.80
N LEU A 246 -10.19 16.03 -25.85
CA LEU A 246 -8.98 16.80 -26.06
C LEU A 246 -7.83 15.85 -26.40
N THR A 247 -7.31 15.97 -27.61
CA THR A 247 -6.11 15.25 -28.07
C THR A 247 -5.01 16.28 -28.28
N ASN A 248 -3.90 16.18 -27.53
CA ASN A 248 -2.81 17.17 -27.59
C ASN A 248 -3.29 18.63 -27.43
N GLY A 249 -4.32 18.84 -26.58
CA GLY A 249 -4.91 20.17 -26.33
C GLY A 249 -5.89 20.68 -27.39
N LYS A 250 -6.18 19.90 -28.45
CA LYS A 250 -7.18 20.26 -29.46
C LYS A 250 -8.45 19.43 -29.29
N GLU A 251 -9.60 20.09 -29.37
CA GLU A 251 -10.90 19.41 -29.36
C GLU A 251 -11.10 18.64 -30.67
N ARG A 252 -11.46 17.36 -30.54
CA ARG A 252 -11.96 16.55 -31.65
C ARG A 252 -13.21 15.80 -31.22
N SER A 253 -14.10 15.55 -32.17
CA SER A 253 -15.25 14.69 -31.92
C SER A 253 -14.93 13.26 -32.33
N VAL A 254 -15.27 12.31 -31.46
CA VAL A 254 -15.03 10.87 -31.65
C VAL A 254 -16.33 10.13 -31.39
N ILE A 255 -16.60 9.08 -32.17
CA ILE A 255 -17.64 8.10 -31.88
C ILE A 255 -16.99 7.03 -30.99
N VAL A 256 -17.62 6.71 -29.87
CA VAL A 256 -17.12 5.66 -28.99
C VAL A 256 -17.32 4.30 -29.65
N ASP A 257 -16.24 3.74 -30.15
CA ASP A 257 -16.14 2.39 -30.69
C ASP A 257 -15.08 1.58 -29.93
N GLU A 258 -14.83 0.36 -30.39
CA GLU A 258 -13.83 -0.53 -29.80
C GLU A 258 -12.43 0.09 -29.78
N GLU A 259 -11.99 0.70 -30.88
CA GLU A 259 -10.67 1.31 -30.98
C GLU A 259 -10.50 2.44 -29.94
N TYR A 260 -11.52 3.29 -29.80
CA TYR A 260 -11.54 4.35 -28.80
C TYR A 260 -11.48 3.80 -27.37
N VAL A 261 -12.28 2.78 -27.04
CA VAL A 261 -12.30 2.19 -25.69
C VAL A 261 -10.97 1.52 -25.37
N ARG A 262 -10.41 0.73 -26.30
CA ARG A 262 -9.09 0.08 -26.14
C ARG A 262 -8.00 1.11 -25.91
N ARG A 263 -7.98 2.17 -26.74
CA ARG A 263 -7.03 3.27 -26.58
C ARG A 263 -7.21 3.98 -25.23
N SER A 264 -8.45 4.21 -24.80
CA SER A 264 -8.73 4.85 -23.51
C SER A 264 -8.26 4.01 -22.31
N ILE A 265 -8.28 2.68 -22.43
CA ILE A 265 -7.77 1.77 -21.37
C ILE A 265 -6.24 1.75 -21.34
N LEU A 266 -5.60 1.67 -22.51
CA LEU A 266 -4.14 1.49 -22.65
C LEU A 266 -3.35 2.80 -22.60
N ASP A 267 -3.91 3.89 -23.11
CA ASP A 267 -3.32 5.23 -23.16
C ASP A 267 -4.38 6.30 -22.84
N PRO A 268 -4.89 6.35 -21.60
CA PRO A 268 -5.98 7.25 -21.19
C PRO A 268 -5.66 8.74 -21.33
N LYS A 269 -4.38 9.12 -21.43
CA LYS A 269 -3.96 10.52 -21.58
C LYS A 269 -3.98 11.00 -23.03
N ALA A 270 -4.11 10.08 -24.00
CA ALA A 270 -4.19 10.44 -25.40
C ALA A 270 -5.47 11.23 -25.72
N ASP A 271 -6.60 10.82 -25.16
CA ASP A 271 -7.93 11.35 -25.49
C ASP A 271 -8.74 11.61 -24.22
N ILE A 272 -8.74 12.86 -23.76
CA ILE A 272 -9.42 13.25 -22.51
C ILE A 272 -10.82 13.76 -22.83
N VAL A 273 -11.87 13.10 -22.32
CA VAL A 273 -13.25 13.55 -22.50
C VAL A 273 -13.45 14.94 -21.89
N LYS A 274 -14.04 15.86 -22.66
CA LYS A 274 -14.31 17.24 -22.24
C LYS A 274 -15.12 17.26 -20.95
N GLY A 275 -14.63 17.99 -19.95
CA GLY A 275 -15.23 18.07 -18.62
C GLY A 275 -14.59 17.16 -17.56
N TYR A 276 -13.70 16.24 -17.96
CA TYR A 276 -12.99 15.35 -17.04
C TYR A 276 -11.50 15.70 -16.94
N GLN A 277 -10.88 15.33 -15.82
CA GLN A 277 -9.44 15.50 -15.57
C GLN A 277 -8.65 14.27 -16.04
N PRO A 278 -7.38 14.42 -16.47
CA PRO A 278 -6.54 13.31 -16.94
C PRO A 278 -5.97 12.46 -15.79
N ILE A 279 -6.85 11.93 -14.94
CA ILE A 279 -6.50 11.18 -13.73
C ILE A 279 -6.60 9.66 -13.90
N MET A 280 -7.17 9.18 -15.01
CA MET A 280 -7.31 7.74 -15.27
C MET A 280 -5.92 7.08 -15.38
N PRO A 281 -5.64 6.02 -14.59
CA PRO A 281 -4.34 5.37 -14.61
C PRO A 281 -4.14 4.52 -15.87
N VAL A 282 -2.88 4.35 -16.25
CA VAL A 282 -2.46 3.56 -17.42
C VAL A 282 -2.55 2.07 -17.10
N ASN A 283 -3.26 1.29 -17.93
CA ASN A 283 -3.42 -0.16 -17.76
C ASN A 283 -2.69 -0.96 -18.86
N SER A 284 -1.43 -0.61 -19.14
CA SER A 284 -0.63 -1.18 -20.23
C SER A 284 -0.17 -2.63 -20.01
N ASP A 285 -0.36 -3.15 -18.80
CA ASP A 285 -0.01 -4.52 -18.38
C ASP A 285 -1.19 -5.50 -18.47
N LEU A 286 -2.34 -5.05 -18.95
CA LEU A 286 -3.48 -5.93 -19.24
C LEU A 286 -3.17 -6.84 -20.41
N ARG A 287 -3.65 -8.08 -20.32
CA ARG A 287 -3.53 -9.07 -21.38
C ARG A 287 -4.63 -8.86 -22.41
N GLU A 288 -4.39 -9.28 -23.65
CA GLU A 288 -5.31 -9.04 -24.76
C GLU A 288 -6.71 -9.62 -24.50
N ASN A 289 -6.79 -10.84 -23.98
CA ASN A 289 -8.05 -11.47 -23.60
C ASN A 289 -8.81 -10.71 -22.49
N GLU A 290 -8.11 -10.01 -21.60
CA GLU A 290 -8.75 -9.20 -20.55
C GLU A 290 -9.27 -7.89 -21.12
N ILE A 291 -8.57 -7.32 -22.11
CA ILE A 291 -9.02 -6.13 -22.83
C ILE A 291 -10.28 -6.47 -23.62
N GLU A 292 -10.31 -7.61 -24.31
CA GLU A 292 -11.50 -8.12 -25.02
C GLU A 292 -12.71 -8.22 -24.08
N GLU A 293 -12.58 -8.91 -22.94
CA GLU A 293 -13.66 -9.05 -21.96
C GLU A 293 -14.14 -7.69 -21.40
N LEU A 294 -13.23 -6.74 -21.18
CA LEU A 294 -13.58 -5.39 -20.74
C LEU A 294 -14.36 -4.63 -21.82
N VAL A 295 -13.89 -4.68 -23.07
CA VAL A 295 -14.53 -4.00 -24.20
C VAL A 295 -15.91 -4.58 -24.46
N GLU A 296 -16.04 -5.91 -24.50
CA GLU A 296 -17.33 -6.59 -24.70
C GLU A 296 -18.35 -6.17 -23.64
N PHE A 297 -17.93 -6.16 -22.36
CA PHE A 297 -18.82 -5.75 -21.27
C PHE A 297 -19.18 -4.25 -21.32
N ILE A 298 -18.22 -3.38 -21.67
CA ILE A 298 -18.48 -1.94 -21.85
C ILE A 298 -19.44 -1.70 -23.03
N GLN A 299 -19.34 -2.49 -24.09
CA GLN A 299 -20.27 -2.45 -25.21
C GLN A 299 -21.68 -2.88 -24.78
N GLU A 300 -21.79 -3.98 -24.03
CA GLU A 300 -23.06 -4.50 -23.53
C GLU A 300 -23.81 -3.47 -22.66
N ILE A 301 -23.12 -2.86 -21.69
CA ILE A 301 -23.74 -1.87 -20.79
C ILE A 301 -23.88 -0.49 -21.44
N GLY A 302 -22.98 -0.18 -22.38
CA GLY A 302 -22.90 1.12 -23.05
C GLY A 302 -23.81 1.26 -24.25
N GLY A 303 -24.26 0.14 -24.83
CA GLY A 303 -25.23 0.15 -25.91
C GLY A 303 -26.60 0.67 -25.45
N HIS A 304 -27.32 1.32 -26.35
CA HIS A 304 -28.76 1.49 -26.14
C HIS A 304 -29.40 0.11 -26.23
N SER A 305 -30.10 -0.31 -25.18
CA SER A 305 -31.01 -1.45 -25.24
C SER A 305 -31.86 -1.29 -26.51
N LYS A 306 -31.82 -2.27 -27.41
CA LYS A 306 -32.74 -2.33 -28.55
C LYS A 306 -34.18 -2.31 -28.06
#